data_AF-A0A9P4KCJ0-F1
#
_entry.id   AF-A0A9P4KCJ0-F1
#
_cell.length_a   1.000
_cell.length_b   1.000
_cell.length_c   1.000
_cell.angle_alpha   90.00
_cell.angle_beta   90.00
_cell.angle_gamma   90.00
#
_symmetry.space_group_name_H-M   'P 1'
#
loop_
_entity.id
_entity.type
_entity.pdbx_description
1 polymer ?
#
loop_
_entity_poly.entity_id
_entity_poly.type
_entity_poly.pdbx_seq_one_letter_code
_entity_poly.pdbx_strand_id
1 'polypeptide(L)'
;MLGSVGVASKATRGEMMDYLFTLTSEKEVEGVNNPFSITFDVADSSLDFNLIGHLPRMYNNRPNGMRVDLMAELEGLNPSFLGFPGGNKLAGEDPPYYLKWNEIIGLLKDRYRYPEAWTYDNTNELGLIEYLQSCDDSKIELGFYLEGPVISETDLQPYICHGDFGKSVELYQISTYDITVDITPDITLDIS
;
A
#
# COMPACT_ATOMS: atom_id res chain seq x y z
N MET A 1 16.41 -0.50 20.91
CA MET A 1 15.30 0.46 20.95
C MET A 1 15.75 1.79 20.37
N LEU A 2 15.25 2.09 19.18
CA LEU A 2 15.58 3.28 18.38
C LEU A 2 14.57 4.41 18.55
N GLY A 3 13.33 4.02 18.85
CA GLY A 3 12.23 4.89 19.22
C GLY A 3 11.05 4.01 19.61
N SER A 4 10.13 4.58 20.37
CA SER A 4 8.88 3.92 20.71
C SER A 4 7.74 4.93 20.84
N VAL A 5 6.52 4.44 20.71
CA VAL A 5 5.31 5.22 20.96
C VAL A 5 4.32 4.39 21.76
N GLY A 6 3.83 4.96 22.85
CA GLY A 6 2.69 4.44 23.58
C GLY A 6 1.39 4.97 22.97
N VAL A 7 0.47 4.07 22.64
CA VAL A 7 -0.80 4.32 21.97
C VAL A 7 -1.91 3.66 22.75
N ALA A 8 -2.72 4.46 23.42
CA ALA A 8 -4.05 4.09 23.90
C ALA A 8 -4.83 3.18 22.90
N SER A 9 -4.90 1.88 23.14
CA SER A 9 -5.89 0.99 22.53
C SER A 9 -7.29 1.46 22.87
N LYS A 10 -8.19 1.43 21.91
CA LYS A 10 -9.63 1.54 22.13
C LYS A 10 -10.35 0.27 21.67
N ALA A 11 -9.59 -0.79 21.38
CA ALA A 11 -10.09 -1.99 20.75
C ALA A 11 -11.20 -2.63 21.57
N THR A 12 -12.33 -2.85 20.93
CA THR A 12 -13.50 -3.55 21.44
C THR A 12 -13.60 -4.90 20.76
N ARG A 13 -14.08 -5.92 21.50
CA ARG A 13 -14.23 -7.26 20.94
C ARG A 13 -15.20 -7.24 19.76
N GLY A 14 -14.74 -7.72 18.60
CA GLY A 14 -15.56 -7.87 17.39
C GLY A 14 -15.60 -6.63 16.50
N GLU A 15 -14.87 -5.56 16.84
CA GLU A 15 -14.76 -4.37 16.00
C GLU A 15 -13.30 -4.17 15.56
N MET A 16 -13.12 -3.84 14.28
CA MET A 16 -11.82 -3.44 13.76
C MET A 16 -11.59 -1.96 14.04
N MET A 17 -10.39 -1.62 14.51
CA MET A 17 -9.99 -0.23 14.75
C MET A 17 -8.65 0.05 14.09
N ASP A 18 -8.58 1.21 13.44
CA ASP A 18 -7.38 1.69 12.78
C ASP A 18 -6.56 2.56 13.74
N TYR A 19 -5.25 2.37 13.75
CA TYR A 19 -4.32 3.17 14.54
C TYR A 19 -3.27 3.79 13.62
N LEU A 20 -3.14 5.12 13.66
CA LEU A 20 -2.12 5.87 12.94
C LEU A 20 -1.33 6.73 13.93
N PHE A 21 -0.01 6.55 13.93
CA PHE A 21 0.90 7.28 14.81
C PHE A 21 2.25 7.45 14.11
N THR A 22 3.03 8.43 14.55
CA THR A 22 4.37 8.70 14.03
C THR A 22 5.41 8.18 15.01
N LEU A 23 6.26 7.27 14.54
CA LEU A 23 7.46 6.86 15.27
C LEU A 23 8.60 7.83 14.95
N THR A 24 9.18 8.42 15.99
CA THR A 24 10.37 9.28 15.87
C THR A 24 11.55 8.52 16.44
N SER A 25 12.59 8.33 15.63
CA SER A 25 13.84 7.74 16.11
C SER A 25 14.56 8.74 17.02
N GLU A 26 14.93 8.32 18.22
CA GLU A 26 15.68 9.12 19.19
C GLU A 26 17.18 9.18 18.86
N LYS A 27 17.65 8.21 18.07
CA LYS A 27 19.04 8.12 17.62
C LYS A 27 19.12 7.50 16.23
N GLU A 28 20.18 7.84 15.52
CA GLU A 28 20.56 7.13 14.31
C GLU A 28 21.39 5.89 14.70
N VAL A 29 21.18 4.80 13.98
CA VAL A 29 21.97 3.57 14.11
C VAL A 29 22.45 3.15 12.74
N GLU A 30 23.66 2.62 12.71
CA GLU A 30 24.25 2.05 11.50
C GLU A 30 23.67 0.66 11.24
N GLY A 31 23.38 0.38 9.97
CA GLY A 31 22.89 -0.93 9.51
C GLY A 31 21.37 -0.99 9.32
N VAL A 32 20.94 -2.08 8.67
CA VAL A 32 19.54 -2.30 8.26
C VAL A 32 18.79 -3.29 9.15
N ASN A 33 19.47 -3.90 10.12
CA ASN A 33 18.88 -4.92 10.99
C ASN A 33 18.19 -4.28 12.21
N ASN A 34 17.08 -3.60 11.94
CA ASN A 34 16.30 -2.86 12.94
C ASN A 34 14.86 -3.39 12.94
N PRO A 35 14.56 -4.45 13.71
CA PRO A 35 13.24 -5.06 13.73
C PRO A 35 12.15 -4.12 14.25
N PHE A 36 11.00 -4.14 13.59
CA PHE A 36 9.77 -3.56 14.09
C PHE A 36 9.07 -4.57 15.02
N SER A 37 8.65 -4.13 16.20
CA SER A 37 8.01 -4.94 17.21
C SER A 37 6.79 -4.25 17.80
N ILE A 38 5.77 -5.06 18.10
CA ILE A 38 4.54 -4.62 18.77
C ILE A 38 4.53 -5.26 20.16
N THR A 39 4.42 -4.44 21.20
CA THR A 39 4.40 -4.91 22.58
C THR A 39 3.09 -4.48 23.26
N PHE A 40 2.46 -5.41 23.97
CA PHE A 40 1.20 -5.14 24.66
C PHE A 40 1.11 -6.00 25.91
N ASP A 41 0.62 -5.40 26.99
CA ASP A 41 0.36 -6.10 28.24
C ASP A 41 -1.08 -6.58 28.25
N VAL A 42 -1.29 -7.89 28.15
CA VAL A 42 -2.60 -8.52 28.34
C VAL A 42 -2.53 -9.50 29.49
N ALA A 43 -3.49 -9.41 30.40
CA ALA A 43 -3.62 -10.37 31.50
C ALA A 43 -4.17 -11.71 30.96
N ASP A 44 -5.49 -11.77 30.72
CA ASP A 44 -6.22 -12.99 30.30
C ASP A 44 -6.97 -12.81 28.96
N SER A 45 -6.56 -11.84 28.14
CA SER A 45 -7.21 -11.50 26.86
C SER A 45 -6.26 -11.65 25.67
N SER A 46 -6.82 -11.77 24.47
CA SER A 46 -6.08 -11.76 23.20
C SER A 46 -6.42 -10.54 22.37
N LEU A 47 -5.47 -10.10 21.54
CA LEU A 47 -5.65 -9.07 20.52
C LEU A 47 -5.33 -9.68 19.15
N ASP A 48 -6.17 -9.37 18.17
CA ASP A 48 -5.95 -9.72 16.78
C ASP A 48 -5.44 -8.48 16.04
N PHE A 49 -4.36 -8.65 15.28
CA PHE A 49 -3.79 -7.57 14.47
C PHE A 49 -3.95 -7.91 12.99
N ASN A 50 -4.24 -6.89 12.19
CA ASN A 50 -4.31 -7.00 10.74
C ASN A 50 -3.79 -5.73 10.09
N LEU A 51 -3.31 -5.82 8.85
CA LEU A 51 -2.83 -4.68 8.03
C LEU A 51 -1.81 -3.78 8.75
N ILE A 52 -0.78 -4.41 9.33
CA ILE A 52 0.32 -3.69 9.96
C ILE A 52 1.20 -3.09 8.86
N GLY A 53 1.31 -1.77 8.83
CA GLY A 53 2.18 -1.03 7.91
C GLY A 53 3.14 -0.11 8.66
N HIS A 54 4.40 -0.08 8.21
CA HIS A 54 5.40 0.89 8.68
C HIS A 54 6.04 1.56 7.46
N LEU A 55 5.68 2.83 7.27
CA LEU A 55 6.04 3.59 6.08
C LEU A 55 7.01 4.71 6.48
N PRO A 56 8.18 4.84 5.83
CA PRO A 56 9.04 6.00 5.99
C PRO A 56 8.37 7.24 5.37
N ARG A 57 9.06 8.40 5.44
CA ARG A 57 8.64 9.53 4.61
C ARG A 57 8.61 9.12 3.14
N MET A 58 7.49 9.44 2.49
CA MET A 58 7.23 9.13 1.09
C MET A 58 7.60 10.31 0.19
N TYR A 59 7.92 9.98 -1.07
CA TYR A 59 8.18 10.96 -2.11
C TYR A 59 7.00 11.94 -2.25
N ASN A 60 7.32 13.23 -2.34
CA ASN A 60 6.34 14.33 -2.35
C ASN A 60 5.28 14.28 -1.24
N ASN A 61 5.57 13.63 -0.10
CA ASN A 61 4.63 13.42 1.01
C ASN A 61 3.31 12.75 0.58
N ARG A 62 3.34 11.93 -0.48
CA ARG A 62 2.16 11.20 -0.94
C ARG A 62 1.76 10.12 0.08
N PRO A 63 0.49 10.05 0.49
CA PRO A 63 0.01 8.92 1.29
C PRO A 63 0.16 7.63 0.47
N ASN A 64 0.63 6.55 1.09
CA ASN A 64 0.89 5.27 0.41
C ASN A 64 1.77 5.41 -0.85
N GLY A 65 2.70 6.38 -0.84
CA GLY A 65 3.52 6.74 -1.99
C GLY A 65 4.76 5.89 -2.19
N MET A 66 5.64 6.39 -3.06
CA MET A 66 6.92 5.75 -3.37
C MET A 66 8.01 6.17 -2.39
N ARG A 67 9.02 5.31 -2.22
CA ARG A 67 10.21 5.65 -1.44
C ARG A 67 10.98 6.81 -2.07
N VAL A 68 11.40 7.75 -1.23
CA VAL A 68 12.09 8.98 -1.64
C VAL A 68 13.40 8.68 -2.38
N ASP A 69 14.20 7.74 -1.89
CA ASP A 69 15.49 7.39 -2.46
C ASP A 69 15.37 6.79 -3.86
N LEU A 70 14.46 5.83 -4.03
CA LEU A 70 14.20 5.20 -5.33
C LEU A 70 13.64 6.19 -6.36
N MET A 71 12.75 7.10 -5.94
CA MET A 71 12.22 8.13 -6.83
C MET A 71 13.29 9.14 -7.24
N ALA A 72 14.17 9.55 -6.33
CA ALA A 72 15.27 10.46 -6.66
C ALA A 72 16.23 9.85 -7.70
N GLU A 73 16.58 8.56 -7.56
CA GLU A 73 17.39 7.84 -8.54
C GLU A 73 16.65 7.68 -9.88
N LEU A 74 15.35 7.35 -9.84
CA LEU A 74 14.52 7.25 -11.05
C LEU A 74 14.47 8.58 -11.81
N GLU A 75 14.27 9.70 -11.12
CA GLU A 75 14.31 11.03 -11.73
C GLU A 75 15.68 11.38 -12.29
N GLY A 76 16.76 10.95 -11.62
CA GLY A 76 18.13 11.10 -12.11
C GLY A 76 18.37 10.44 -13.46
N LEU A 77 17.61 9.39 -13.82
CA LEU A 77 17.65 8.75 -15.13
C LEU A 77 16.94 9.56 -16.23
N ASN A 78 16.16 10.58 -15.85
CA ASN A 78 15.30 11.38 -16.74
C ASN A 78 14.44 10.52 -17.70
N PRO A 79 13.66 9.55 -17.18
CA PRO A 79 12.78 8.73 -18.00
C PRO A 79 11.64 9.58 -18.57
N SER A 80 11.25 9.30 -19.81
CA SER A 80 10.05 9.89 -20.41
C SER A 80 8.81 8.99 -20.24
N PHE A 81 9.02 7.71 -19.95
CA PHE A 81 7.99 6.69 -20.01
C PHE A 81 8.17 5.61 -18.93
N LEU A 82 7.06 5.16 -18.34
CA LEU A 82 7.00 4.02 -17.44
C LEU A 82 5.96 3.00 -17.93
N GLY A 83 6.40 1.79 -18.23
CA GLY A 83 5.51 0.69 -18.60
C GLY A 83 4.87 0.05 -17.36
N PHE A 84 3.54 -0.01 -17.32
CA PHE A 84 2.75 -0.56 -16.22
C PHE A 84 1.40 -1.08 -16.71
N PRO A 85 0.84 -2.18 -16.20
CA PRO A 85 1.46 -3.20 -15.36
C PRO A 85 2.25 -4.14 -16.28
N GLY A 86 3.56 -4.22 -16.10
CA GLY A 86 4.44 -4.88 -17.06
C GLY A 86 4.72 -6.37 -16.77
N GLY A 87 4.92 -7.13 -17.84
CA GLY A 87 5.42 -8.51 -17.85
C GLY A 87 4.44 -9.56 -17.31
N ASN A 88 4.98 -10.65 -16.76
CA ASN A 88 4.20 -11.78 -16.24
C ASN A 88 3.21 -11.40 -15.12
N LYS A 89 3.41 -10.26 -14.46
CA LYS A 89 2.48 -9.73 -13.45
C LYS A 89 1.06 -9.56 -13.99
N LEU A 90 0.94 -9.06 -15.22
CA LEU A 90 -0.35 -8.87 -15.86
C LEU A 90 -1.04 -10.21 -16.13
N ALA A 91 -0.29 -11.18 -16.65
CA ALA A 91 -0.79 -12.50 -17.03
C ALA A 91 -1.17 -13.35 -15.82
N GLY A 92 -0.45 -13.19 -14.69
CA GLY A 92 -0.58 -14.08 -13.55
C GLY A 92 0.19 -15.39 -13.74
N GLU A 93 0.30 -16.17 -12.66
CA GLU A 93 0.88 -17.52 -12.73
C GLU A 93 -0.12 -18.52 -13.34
N ASP A 94 -1.34 -18.52 -12.81
CA ASP A 94 -2.44 -19.41 -13.19
C ASP A 94 -3.79 -18.68 -13.00
N PRO A 95 -4.85 -19.00 -13.77
CA PRO A 95 -6.19 -18.54 -13.46
C PRO A 95 -6.62 -18.96 -12.03
N PRO A 96 -7.25 -18.06 -11.25
CA PRO A 96 -7.79 -16.75 -11.61
C PRO A 96 -6.84 -15.56 -11.31
N TYR A 97 -5.55 -15.79 -11.09
CA TYR A 97 -4.60 -14.84 -10.50
C TYR A 97 -3.94 -13.87 -11.50
N TYR A 98 -4.72 -13.28 -12.40
CA TYR A 98 -4.28 -12.17 -13.25
C TYR A 98 -4.52 -10.82 -12.57
N LEU A 99 -3.78 -9.79 -12.99
CA LEU A 99 -3.98 -8.45 -12.44
C LEU A 99 -5.35 -7.90 -12.83
N LYS A 100 -6.13 -7.51 -11.82
CA LYS A 100 -7.40 -6.79 -11.98
C LYS A 100 -7.25 -5.37 -11.47
N TRP A 101 -7.27 -4.41 -12.39
CA TRP A 101 -7.02 -3.00 -12.07
C TRP A 101 -7.99 -2.43 -11.02
N ASN A 102 -9.22 -2.94 -10.93
CA ASN A 102 -10.22 -2.50 -9.96
C ASN A 102 -9.95 -3.02 -8.54
N GLU A 103 -9.20 -4.11 -8.39
CA GLU A 103 -8.82 -4.69 -7.09
C GLU A 103 -7.58 -4.02 -6.48
N ILE A 104 -6.93 -3.10 -7.24
CA ILE A 104 -5.73 -2.35 -6.81
C ILE A 104 -6.01 -0.86 -6.62
N ILE A 105 -7.29 -0.47 -6.50
CA ILE A 105 -7.74 0.91 -6.27
C ILE A 105 -8.60 0.93 -5.02
N GLY A 106 -8.58 2.03 -4.27
CA GLY A 106 -9.36 2.21 -3.05
C GLY A 106 -8.55 1.93 -1.78
N LEU A 107 -9.24 1.65 -0.68
CA LEU A 107 -8.63 1.43 0.63
C LEU A 107 -7.83 0.12 0.65
N LEU A 108 -6.67 0.11 1.28
CA LEU A 108 -5.80 -1.08 1.38
C LEU A 108 -6.52 -2.31 1.95
N LYS A 109 -7.42 -2.10 2.92
CA LYS A 109 -8.19 -3.20 3.54
C LYS A 109 -9.13 -3.92 2.60
N ASP A 110 -9.51 -3.28 1.50
CA ASP A 110 -10.42 -3.83 0.50
C ASP A 110 -9.65 -4.41 -0.71
N ARG A 111 -8.32 -4.26 -0.74
CA ARG A 111 -7.46 -4.80 -1.81
C ARG A 111 -7.10 -6.25 -1.50
N TYR A 112 -7.45 -7.15 -2.43
CA TYR A 112 -7.21 -8.58 -2.25
C TYR A 112 -5.73 -8.91 -2.49
N ARG A 113 -5.11 -9.65 -1.55
CA ARG A 113 -3.77 -10.21 -1.72
C ARG A 113 -3.86 -11.51 -2.53
N TYR A 114 -3.00 -11.68 -3.52
CA TYR A 114 -3.00 -12.86 -4.39
C TYR A 114 -1.58 -13.33 -4.75
N PRO A 115 -1.37 -14.63 -5.03
CA PRO A 115 -0.07 -15.14 -5.48
C PRO A 115 0.27 -14.57 -6.86
N GLU A 116 1.42 -13.93 -6.98
CA GLU A 116 1.92 -13.40 -8.25
C GLU A 116 2.80 -14.43 -8.97
N ALA A 117 3.03 -14.22 -10.28
CA ALA A 117 3.87 -15.04 -11.16
C ALA A 117 5.35 -15.23 -10.73
N TRP A 118 5.74 -14.71 -9.57
CA TRP A 118 7.12 -14.67 -9.09
C TRP A 118 7.30 -15.33 -7.70
N THR A 119 6.48 -16.32 -7.36
CA THR A 119 6.57 -17.13 -6.12
C THR A 119 6.39 -16.35 -4.80
N TYR A 120 5.93 -15.11 -4.88
CA TYR A 120 5.55 -14.27 -3.75
C TYR A 120 4.13 -13.73 -3.95
N ASP A 121 3.49 -13.36 -2.85
CA ASP A 121 2.16 -12.76 -2.91
C ASP A 121 2.26 -11.26 -3.17
N ASN A 122 1.38 -10.76 -4.04
CA ASN A 122 1.16 -9.33 -4.20
C ASN A 122 0.14 -8.84 -3.18
N THR A 123 0.51 -7.85 -2.36
CA THR A 123 -0.39 -7.19 -1.41
C THR A 123 -1.32 -6.17 -2.04
N ASN A 124 -1.04 -5.75 -3.29
CA ASN A 124 -1.70 -4.65 -3.98
C ASN A 124 -1.61 -3.30 -3.25
N GLU A 125 -0.62 -3.14 -2.36
CA GLU A 125 -0.35 -1.86 -1.69
C GLU A 125 0.04 -0.77 -2.69
N LEU A 126 0.90 -1.09 -3.66
CA LEU A 126 1.20 -0.21 -4.80
C LEU A 126 0.23 -0.50 -5.95
N GLY A 127 -0.80 0.34 -6.04
CA GLY A 127 -1.87 0.24 -7.02
C GLY A 127 -1.77 1.27 -8.13
N LEU A 128 -2.78 1.29 -9.01
CA LEU A 128 -2.77 2.14 -10.20
C LEU A 128 -2.70 3.64 -9.86
N ILE A 129 -3.38 4.07 -8.79
CA ILE A 129 -3.39 5.48 -8.37
C ILE A 129 -2.01 5.91 -7.88
N GLU A 130 -1.34 5.06 -7.10
CA GLU A 130 0.01 5.33 -6.61
C GLU A 130 1.01 5.46 -7.77
N TYR A 131 0.90 4.63 -8.82
CA TYR A 131 1.71 4.76 -10.04
C TYR A 131 1.42 6.05 -10.81
N LEU A 132 0.14 6.40 -10.99
CA LEU A 132 -0.25 7.63 -11.70
C LEU A 132 0.26 8.88 -10.98
N GLN A 133 0.14 8.93 -9.65
CA GLN A 133 0.66 10.05 -8.85
C GLN A 133 2.17 10.17 -8.96
N SER A 134 2.89 9.05 -8.94
CA SER A 134 4.36 9.03 -9.08
C SER A 134 4.80 9.51 -10.46
N CYS A 135 4.07 9.12 -11.51
CA CYS A 135 4.28 9.61 -12.86
C CYS A 135 3.99 11.11 -13.00
N ASP A 136 2.92 11.62 -12.39
CA ASP A 136 2.59 13.05 -12.38
C ASP A 136 3.70 13.86 -11.67
N ASP A 137 4.13 13.39 -10.50
CA ASP A 137 5.19 14.00 -9.69
C ASP A 137 6.52 14.12 -10.47
N SER A 138 6.87 13.09 -11.22
CA SER A 138 8.13 13.03 -12.00
C SER A 138 7.97 13.40 -13.48
N LYS A 139 6.78 13.82 -13.92
CA LYS A 139 6.44 14.16 -15.33
C LYS A 139 6.75 13.05 -16.33
N ILE A 140 6.46 11.82 -15.93
CA ILE A 140 6.66 10.60 -16.73
C ILE A 140 5.30 10.18 -17.32
N GLU A 141 5.27 9.76 -18.58
CA GLU A 141 4.05 9.17 -19.15
C GLU A 141 3.90 7.71 -18.70
N LEU A 142 2.74 7.34 -18.16
CA LEU A 142 2.40 5.96 -17.81
C LEU A 142 1.80 5.25 -19.04
N GLY A 143 2.36 4.12 -19.45
CA GLY A 143 1.82 3.33 -20.56
C GLY A 143 1.44 1.91 -20.17
N PHE A 144 0.28 1.48 -20.67
CA PHE A 144 -0.22 0.12 -20.49
C PHE A 144 0.38 -0.84 -21.51
N TYR A 145 1.06 -1.87 -21.00
CA TYR A 145 1.63 -2.92 -21.83
C TYR A 145 0.81 -4.20 -21.69
N LEU A 146 0.11 -4.57 -22.76
CA LEU A 146 -0.67 -5.80 -22.83
C LEU A 146 0.07 -6.77 -23.76
N GLU A 147 0.82 -7.73 -23.21
CA GLU A 147 1.30 -8.89 -23.97
C GLU A 147 0.59 -10.15 -23.45
N GLY A 148 -0.04 -10.89 -24.36
CA GLY A 148 -0.78 -12.11 -24.03
C GLY A 148 -1.61 -12.63 -25.20
N PRO A 149 -2.18 -13.84 -25.09
CA PRO A 149 -3.10 -14.35 -26.10
C PRO A 149 -4.29 -13.40 -26.27
N VAL A 150 -4.76 -13.25 -27.51
CA VAL A 150 -5.98 -12.48 -27.81
C VAL A 150 -7.15 -13.16 -27.09
N ILE A 151 -7.62 -12.54 -26.02
CA ILE A 151 -8.80 -12.98 -25.27
C ILE A 151 -10.03 -12.76 -26.17
N SER A 152 -10.97 -13.71 -26.16
CA SER A 152 -12.19 -13.58 -26.95
C SER A 152 -13.01 -12.38 -26.46
N GLU A 153 -13.76 -11.72 -27.35
CA GLU A 153 -14.59 -10.56 -26.98
C GLU A 153 -15.55 -10.86 -25.82
N THR A 154 -16.02 -12.12 -25.73
CA THR A 154 -16.87 -12.60 -24.65
C THR A 154 -16.17 -12.70 -23.29
N ASP A 155 -14.85 -12.87 -23.28
CA ASP A 155 -14.02 -12.98 -22.08
C ASP A 155 -13.34 -11.64 -21.72
N LEU A 156 -13.57 -10.58 -22.49
CA LEU A 156 -13.03 -9.24 -22.19
C LEU A 156 -13.75 -8.54 -21.04
N GLN A 157 -14.94 -9.01 -20.64
CA GLN A 157 -15.79 -8.34 -19.64
C GLN A 157 -15.11 -8.04 -18.29
N PRO A 158 -14.21 -8.88 -17.73
CA PRO A 158 -13.47 -8.53 -16.51
C PRO A 158 -12.46 -7.40 -16.70
N TYR A 159 -12.00 -7.17 -17.94
CA TYR A 159 -10.98 -6.19 -18.29
C TYR A 159 -11.57 -4.89 -18.85
N ILE A 160 -12.80 -4.93 -19.37
CA ILE A 160 -13.53 -3.76 -19.87
C ILE A 160 -14.24 -3.08 -18.68
N CYS A 161 -13.78 -1.89 -18.31
CA CYS A 161 -14.52 -1.05 -17.37
C CYS A 161 -15.74 -0.44 -18.08
N HIS A 162 -16.94 -0.81 -17.67
CA HIS A 162 -18.13 0.02 -17.90
C HIS A 162 -18.40 0.82 -16.62
N GLY A 163 -17.65 1.92 -16.44
CA GLY A 163 -17.98 2.93 -15.44
C GLY A 163 -16.83 3.35 -14.51
N ASP A 164 -16.66 4.67 -14.42
CA ASP A 164 -16.22 5.38 -13.20
C ASP A 164 -14.75 5.33 -12.76
N PHE A 165 -13.79 5.34 -13.70
CA PHE A 165 -12.40 5.69 -13.37
C PHE A 165 -12.31 7.03 -12.58
N GLY A 166 -13.16 8.01 -12.91
CA GLY A 166 -13.21 9.31 -12.24
C GLY A 166 -13.74 9.27 -10.79
N LYS A 167 -14.75 8.43 -10.47
CA LYS A 167 -15.31 8.38 -9.11
C LYS A 167 -14.43 7.63 -8.13
N SER A 168 -13.69 6.62 -8.61
CA SER A 168 -12.73 5.87 -7.77
C SER A 168 -11.56 6.75 -7.31
N VAL A 169 -11.13 7.71 -8.14
CA VAL A 169 -10.12 8.72 -7.79
C VAL A 169 -10.64 9.70 -6.74
N GLU A 170 -11.89 10.18 -6.89
CA GLU A 170 -12.53 11.07 -5.91
C GLU A 170 -12.73 10.42 -4.54
N LEU A 171 -13.15 9.14 -4.49
CA LEU A 171 -13.31 8.39 -3.23
C LEU A 171 -11.98 8.16 -2.49
N TYR A 172 -10.90 7.91 -3.22
CA TYR A 172 -9.55 7.78 -2.64
C TYR A 172 -9.10 9.11 -2.02
N GLN A 173 -9.30 10.23 -2.72
CA GLN A 173 -8.99 11.55 -2.21
C GLN A 173 -9.78 11.90 -0.94
N ILE A 174 -11.05 11.48 -0.83
CA ILE A 174 -11.87 11.67 0.38
C ILE A 174 -11.35 10.84 1.57
N SER A 175 -10.92 9.60 1.35
CA SER A 175 -10.45 8.72 2.44
C SER A 175 -9.14 9.16 3.11
N THR A 176 -8.38 10.05 2.48
CA THR A 176 -7.08 10.53 2.99
C THR A 176 -7.19 11.76 3.90
N TYR A 177 -8.40 12.32 4.07
CA TYR A 177 -8.64 13.49 4.93
C TYR A 177 -9.63 13.16 6.08
N ASP A 178 -9.12 13.34 7.31
CA ASP A 178 -9.77 13.46 8.63
C ASP A 178 -10.28 12.21 9.40
N ILE A 179 -9.80 12.05 10.65
CA ILE A 179 -10.60 12.15 11.91
C ILE A 179 -9.66 12.12 13.15
N THR A 180 -9.86 13.04 14.10
CA THR A 180 -9.22 13.10 15.43
C THR A 180 -10.24 12.76 16.51
N VAL A 181 -10.01 11.78 17.41
CA VAL A 181 -10.68 11.65 18.73
C VAL A 181 -9.85 10.89 19.79
N ASP A 182 -9.90 11.40 21.02
CA ASP A 182 -9.10 11.20 22.24
C ASP A 182 -9.46 9.98 23.15
N ILE A 183 -8.46 9.46 23.90
CA ILE A 183 -8.42 8.64 25.18
C ILE A 183 -8.65 7.07 25.28
N THR A 184 -7.55 6.35 25.66
CA THR A 184 -7.17 5.09 26.46
C THR A 184 -7.89 3.72 26.42
N PRO A 185 -7.21 2.55 26.71
CA PRO A 185 -5.87 2.28 27.31
C PRO A 185 -4.75 1.59 26.48
N ASP A 186 -3.48 1.79 26.85
CA ASP A 186 -2.26 1.80 26.01
C ASP A 186 -1.68 0.46 25.45
N ILE A 187 -1.13 0.53 24.23
CA ILE A 187 -0.30 -0.39 23.44
C ILE A 187 1.05 0.29 23.24
N THR A 188 2.18 -0.40 23.36
CA THR A 188 3.49 0.20 23.03
C THR A 188 4.03 -0.41 21.74
N LEU A 189 4.58 0.43 20.86
CA LEU A 189 5.19 -0.03 19.61
C LEU A 189 6.66 0.35 19.62
N ASP A 190 7.51 -0.65 19.41
CA ASP A 190 8.96 -0.56 19.60
C ASP A 190 9.69 -0.92 18.30
N ILE A 191 10.70 -0.14 17.94
CA ILE A 191 11.69 -0.56 16.93
C ILE A 191 12.95 -0.96 17.69
N SER A 192 13.32 -2.25 17.67
CA SER A 192 14.45 -2.77 18.47
C SER A 192 15.79 -2.51 17.82
#